data_AF-A0A085LIJ7-F1
#
_entry.id   AF-A0A085LIJ7-F1
#
_cell.length_a   1.000
_cell.length_b   1.000
_cell.length_c   1.000
_cell.angle_alpha   90.00
_cell.angle_beta   90.00
_cell.angle_gamma   90.00
#
_symmetry.space_group_name_H-M   'P 1'
#
loop_
_entity.id
_entity.type
_entity.pdbx_description
1 polymer ?
#
loop_
_entity_poly.entity_id
_entity_poly.type
_entity_poly.pdbx_seq_one_letter_code
_entity_poly.pdbx_strand_id
1 'polypeptide(L)'
;MVRNDKIRLPPEDKPVVTYEVLCSCSASYIGETGNSLSQTFSQHLSCLNHYKNALSDLQGRPRKIQPQAAMDEAVKASAVVEHASHCDGQLVPQVICQEQGFQLRKIKEALFTRHNEVINRDKGKE
;
A
#
# COMPACT_ATOMS: atom_id res chain seq x y z
N MET A 1 -30.37 30.90 3.66
CA MET A 1 -30.44 29.52 4.17
C MET A 1 -29.57 28.64 3.28
N VAL A 2 -28.64 27.94 3.90
CA VAL A 2 -27.56 27.09 3.36
C VAL A 2 -28.08 25.99 2.45
N ARG A 3 -27.36 25.66 1.37
CA ARG A 3 -27.00 24.28 0.96
C ARG A 3 -25.71 24.28 0.14
N ASN A 4 -24.58 24.22 0.83
CA ASN A 4 -23.32 23.82 0.23
C ASN A 4 -23.23 22.30 0.43
N ASP A 5 -23.88 21.55 -0.45
CA ASP A 5 -23.85 20.08 -0.45
C ASP A 5 -22.44 19.62 -0.83
N LYS A 6 -21.52 19.65 0.14
CA LYS A 6 -20.24 18.94 0.03
C LYS A 6 -20.60 17.47 -0.07
N ILE A 7 -20.58 16.93 -1.30
CA ILE A 7 -20.67 15.51 -1.56
C ILE A 7 -19.65 14.85 -0.64
N ARG A 8 -20.16 14.15 0.38
CA ARG A 8 -19.35 13.55 1.43
C ARG A 8 -18.85 12.24 0.86
N LEU A 9 -17.76 12.32 0.10
CA LEU A 9 -17.13 11.15 -0.51
C LEU A 9 -16.87 10.08 0.57
N PRO A 10 -17.07 8.78 0.25
CA PRO A 10 -16.66 7.70 1.13
C PRO A 10 -15.19 7.90 1.54
N PRO A 11 -14.79 7.50 2.76
CA PRO A 11 -13.42 7.71 3.23
C PRO A 11 -12.34 7.24 2.24
N GLU A 12 -12.62 6.13 1.56
CA GLU A 12 -11.80 5.46 0.54
C GLU A 12 -11.61 6.22 -0.79
N ASP A 13 -12.54 7.11 -1.15
CA ASP A 13 -12.45 7.95 -2.36
C ASP A 13 -11.82 9.32 -2.09
N LYS A 14 -11.51 9.63 -0.83
CA LYS A 14 -10.89 10.90 -0.50
C LYS A 14 -9.40 10.86 -0.88
N PRO A 15 -8.92 11.80 -1.70
CA PRO A 15 -7.50 11.94 -1.92
C PRO A 15 -6.82 12.48 -0.66
N VAL A 16 -5.49 12.39 -0.61
CA VAL A 16 -4.69 13.06 0.41
C VAL A 16 -4.95 12.46 1.81
N VAL A 17 -4.55 11.20 1.95
CA VAL A 17 -4.80 10.39 3.16
C VAL A 17 -3.54 9.68 3.64
N THR A 18 -3.46 9.47 4.95
CA THR A 18 -2.63 8.42 5.54
C THR A 18 -3.53 7.19 5.72
N TYR A 19 -3.06 6.05 5.25
CA TYR A 19 -3.81 4.80 5.23
C TYR A 19 -3.01 3.68 5.88
N GLU A 20 -3.73 2.63 6.25
CA GLU A 20 -3.18 1.37 6.72
C GLU A 20 -3.64 0.25 5.79
N VAL A 21 -2.77 -0.69 5.48
CA VAL A 21 -3.11 -1.98 4.88
C VAL A 21 -2.92 -3.04 5.95
N LEU A 22 -4.03 -3.61 6.43
CA LEU A 22 -4.04 -4.69 7.40
C LEU A 22 -4.00 -6.02 6.66
N CYS A 23 -3.13 -6.93 7.11
CA CYS A 23 -3.16 -8.32 6.71
C CYS A 23 -3.88 -9.15 7.79
N SER A 24 -4.63 -10.18 7.39
CA SER A 24 -5.28 -11.09 8.34
C SER A 24 -4.29 -11.86 9.25
N CYS A 25 -2.98 -11.80 8.97
CA CYS A 25 -1.93 -12.30 9.87
C CYS A 25 -1.53 -11.30 10.97
N SER A 26 -2.28 -10.19 11.13
CA SER A 26 -2.03 -9.08 12.06
C SER A 26 -0.85 -8.16 11.70
N ALA A 27 -0.17 -8.40 10.57
CA ALA A 27 0.80 -7.45 10.04
C ALA A 27 0.09 -6.22 9.46
N SER A 28 0.66 -5.04 9.62
CA SER A 28 0.12 -3.83 9.00
C SER A 28 1.19 -3.00 8.30
N TYR A 29 0.79 -2.31 7.23
CA TYR A 29 1.61 -1.33 6.52
C TYR A 29 0.94 0.03 6.61
N ILE A 30 1.72 1.08 6.86
CA ILE A 30 1.20 2.45 6.94
C ILE A 30 1.85 3.27 5.83
N GLY A 31 1.05 4.02 5.10
CA GLY A 31 1.55 4.89 4.04
C GLY A 31 0.76 6.17 3.94
N GLU A 32 1.31 7.15 3.24
CA GLU A 32 0.55 8.30 2.78
C GLU A 32 0.35 8.26 1.25
N THR A 33 -0.74 8.84 0.79
CA THR A 33 -0.97 9.02 -0.64
C THR A 33 -1.65 10.35 -0.92
N GLY A 34 -1.20 11.00 -2.00
CA GLY A 34 -1.91 12.13 -2.60
C GLY A 34 -3.12 11.72 -3.44
N ASN A 35 -3.23 10.45 -3.80
CA ASN A 35 -4.34 9.88 -4.56
C ASN A 35 -5.43 9.32 -3.62
N SER A 36 -6.48 8.72 -4.19
CA SER A 36 -7.44 7.95 -3.38
C SER A 36 -6.82 6.67 -2.84
N LEU A 37 -7.35 6.18 -1.71
CA LEU A 37 -6.92 4.90 -1.14
C LEU A 37 -7.16 3.74 -2.12
N SER A 38 -8.29 3.74 -2.81
CA SER A 38 -8.62 2.72 -3.81
C SER A 38 -7.59 2.63 -4.94
N GLN A 39 -7.12 3.78 -5.44
CA GLN A 39 -6.10 3.83 -6.49
C GLN A 39 -4.74 3.33 -5.98
N THR A 40 -4.31 3.79 -4.81
CA THR A 40 -3.04 3.36 -4.21
C THR A 40 -3.06 1.88 -3.87
N PHE A 41 -4.17 1.36 -3.34
CA PHE A 41 -4.30 -0.07 -3.08
C PHE A 41 -4.28 -0.89 -4.37
N SER A 42 -4.92 -0.41 -5.43
CA SER A 42 -4.86 -1.05 -6.75
C SER A 42 -3.44 -1.11 -7.31
N GLN A 43 -2.60 -0.10 -7.04
CA GLN A 43 -1.17 -0.12 -7.43
C GLN A 43 -0.42 -1.23 -6.69
N HIS A 44 -0.63 -1.39 -5.38
CA HIS A 44 -0.06 -2.51 -4.61
C HIS A 44 -0.49 -3.87 -5.17
N LEU A 45 -1.79 -4.04 -5.49
CA LEU A 45 -2.30 -5.27 -6.09
C LEU A 45 -1.74 -5.52 -7.48
N SER A 46 -1.55 -4.48 -8.29
CA SER A 46 -0.91 -4.60 -9.61
C SER A 46 0.52 -5.11 -9.46
N CYS A 47 1.33 -4.53 -8.57
CA CYS A 47 2.68 -5.01 -8.28
C CYS A 47 2.67 -6.46 -7.77
N LEU A 48 1.73 -6.83 -6.89
CA LEU A 48 1.59 -8.21 -6.42
C LEU A 48 1.22 -9.18 -7.54
N ASN A 49 0.34 -8.78 -8.46
CA ASN A 49 0.00 -9.59 -9.63
C ASN A 49 1.20 -9.76 -10.57
N HIS A 50 2.01 -8.71 -10.76
CA HIS A 50 3.26 -8.81 -11.51
C HIS A 50 4.23 -9.82 -10.87
N TYR A 51 4.38 -9.76 -9.54
CA TYR A 51 5.17 -10.74 -8.79
C TYR A 51 4.66 -12.17 -9.00
N LYS A 52 3.36 -12.40 -8.83
CA LYS A 52 2.74 -13.73 -8.97
C LYS A 52 2.88 -14.30 -10.39
N ASN A 53 2.71 -13.45 -11.41
CA ASN A 53 2.90 -13.85 -12.80
C ASN A 53 4.36 -14.24 -13.07
N ALA A 54 5.32 -13.45 -12.59
CA ALA A 54 6.74 -13.74 -12.75
C ALA A 54 7.15 -15.04 -12.00
N LEU A 55 6.59 -15.27 -10.81
CA LEU A 55 6.77 -16.52 -10.07
C LEU A 55 6.22 -17.72 -10.86
N SER A 56 5.04 -17.58 -11.47
CA SER A 56 4.46 -18.64 -12.32
C SER A 56 5.32 -18.89 -13.58
N ASP A 57 5.90 -17.86 -14.19
CA ASP A 57 6.79 -18.00 -15.34
C ASP A 57 8.11 -18.70 -14.96
N LEU A 58 8.62 -18.46 -13.75
CA LEU A 58 9.80 -19.14 -13.20
C LEU A 58 9.55 -20.64 -12.97
N GLN A 59 8.35 -20.99 -12.48
CA GLN A 59 7.94 -22.38 -12.25
C GLN A 59 7.50 -23.09 -13.56
N GLY A 60 7.31 -22.35 -14.65
CA GLY A 60 6.82 -22.82 -15.94
C GLY A 60 7.83 -22.70 -17.09
N ARG A 61 7.34 -22.38 -18.30
CA ARG A 61 8.18 -22.17 -19.51
C ARG A 61 8.44 -20.67 -19.68
N PRO A 62 9.69 -20.19 -19.62
CA PRO A 62 9.99 -18.77 -19.51
C PRO A 62 9.58 -17.95 -20.75
N ARG A 63 8.81 -16.87 -20.54
CA ARG A 63 8.48 -15.85 -21.55
C ARG A 63 9.40 -14.64 -21.43
N LYS A 64 10.41 -14.55 -22.29
CA LYS A 64 11.17 -13.35 -22.77
C LYS A 64 11.75 -12.31 -21.76
N ILE A 65 11.35 -12.25 -20.49
CA ILE A 65 11.87 -11.39 -19.41
C ILE A 65 12.53 -12.31 -18.38
N GLN A 66 13.61 -11.88 -17.72
CA GLN A 66 14.18 -12.65 -16.60
C GLN A 66 13.18 -12.60 -15.44
N PRO A 67 12.43 -13.68 -15.15
CA PRO A 67 11.34 -13.64 -14.17
C PRO A 67 11.81 -13.24 -12.78
N GLN A 68 13.04 -13.62 -12.41
CA GLN A 68 13.65 -13.23 -11.14
C GLN A 68 13.77 -11.70 -11.00
N ALA A 69 14.25 -11.00 -12.05
CA ALA A 69 14.39 -9.55 -12.02
C ALA A 69 13.02 -8.85 -11.86
N ALA A 70 11.98 -9.37 -12.52
CA ALA A 70 10.62 -8.82 -12.37
C ALA A 70 10.05 -9.04 -10.95
N MET A 71 10.35 -10.19 -10.32
CA MET A 71 9.99 -10.43 -8.92
C MET A 71 10.71 -9.47 -7.99
N ASP A 72 12.02 -9.27 -8.17
CA ASP A 72 12.83 -8.37 -7.36
C ASP A 72 12.37 -6.90 -7.50
N GLU A 73 12.02 -6.47 -8.71
CA GLU A 73 11.45 -5.13 -8.94
C GLU A 73 10.11 -4.94 -8.23
N ALA A 74 9.21 -5.93 -8.31
CA ALA A 74 7.90 -5.87 -7.67
C ALA A 74 8.02 -5.81 -6.14
N VAL A 75 8.91 -6.62 -5.55
CA VAL A 75 9.23 -6.56 -4.12
C VAL A 75 9.78 -5.18 -3.80
N LYS A 76 10.83 -4.71 -4.48
CA LYS A 76 11.46 -3.41 -4.21
C LYS A 76 10.48 -2.24 -4.29
N ALA A 77 9.49 -2.29 -5.18
CA ALA A 77 8.49 -1.23 -5.33
C ALA A 77 7.50 -1.14 -4.15
N SER A 78 7.29 -2.21 -3.38
CA SER A 78 6.27 -2.21 -2.33
C SER A 78 6.54 -3.18 -1.19
N ALA A 79 6.60 -2.65 0.04
CA ALA A 79 6.69 -3.46 1.26
C ALA A 79 5.46 -4.38 1.44
N VAL A 80 4.28 -3.98 0.96
CA VAL A 80 3.08 -4.82 0.94
C VAL A 80 3.29 -6.06 0.05
N VAL A 81 3.95 -5.90 -1.10
CA VAL A 81 4.29 -7.02 -2.01
C VAL A 81 5.32 -7.94 -1.38
N GLU A 82 6.36 -7.38 -0.75
CA GLU A 82 7.37 -8.14 0.01
C GLU A 82 6.73 -9.00 1.10
N HIS A 83 5.74 -8.48 1.81
CA HIS A 83 5.02 -9.26 2.82
C HIS A 83 4.11 -10.32 2.16
N ALA A 84 3.30 -9.93 1.18
CA ALA A 84 2.33 -10.80 0.52
C ALA A 84 2.98 -11.89 -0.36
N SER A 85 4.28 -11.81 -0.68
CA SER A 85 5.00 -12.91 -1.31
C SER A 85 5.26 -14.09 -0.36
N HIS A 86 5.16 -13.87 0.95
CA HIS A 86 5.39 -14.88 1.98
C HIS A 86 4.16 -15.13 2.86
N CYS A 87 3.03 -14.49 2.57
CA CYS A 87 1.81 -14.57 3.36
C CYS A 87 0.57 -14.61 2.46
N ASP A 88 -0.29 -15.61 2.68
CA ASP A 88 -1.59 -15.75 2.00
C ASP A 88 -2.74 -15.00 2.69
N GLY A 89 -2.41 -14.12 3.65
CA GLY A 89 -3.41 -13.35 4.38
C GLY A 89 -4.16 -12.35 3.50
N GLN A 90 -5.43 -12.13 3.83
CA GLN A 90 -6.23 -11.13 3.14
C GLN A 90 -5.76 -9.73 3.50
N LEU A 91 -5.53 -8.89 2.49
CA LEU A 91 -5.17 -7.48 2.65
C LEU A 91 -6.43 -6.61 2.65
N VAL A 92 -6.57 -5.77 3.66
CA VAL A 92 -7.70 -4.85 3.84
C VAL A 92 -7.16 -3.41 3.99
N PRO A 93 -7.41 -2.52 3.02
CA PRO A 93 -7.01 -1.12 3.12
C PRO A 93 -8.02 -0.34 3.97
N GLN A 94 -7.53 0.59 4.80
CA GLN A 94 -8.37 1.54 5.53
C GLN A 94 -7.72 2.92 5.65
N VAL A 95 -8.54 3.98 5.69
CA VAL A 95 -8.05 5.33 5.96
C VAL A 95 -7.95 5.54 7.47
N ILE A 96 -6.76 5.91 7.95
CA ILE A 96 -6.52 6.19 9.38
C ILE A 96 -6.43 7.69 9.67
N CYS A 97 -6.05 8.52 8.70
CA CYS A 97 -6.05 9.96 8.84
C CYS A 97 -6.22 10.69 7.51
N GLN A 98 -6.89 11.84 7.52
CA GLN A 98 -6.95 12.77 6.39
C GLN A 98 -6.22 14.06 6.78
N GLU A 99 -5.26 14.48 5.98
CA GLU A 99 -4.43 15.65 6.28
C GLU A 99 -3.96 16.32 4.97
N GLN A 100 -4.38 17.56 4.74
CA GLN A 100 -4.11 18.25 3.47
C GLN A 100 -2.66 18.69 3.34
N GLY A 101 -2.02 19.06 4.46
CA GLY A 101 -0.61 19.45 4.46
C GLY A 101 0.29 18.26 4.16
N PHE A 102 1.04 18.30 3.05
CA PHE A 102 1.97 17.23 2.70
C PHE A 102 3.00 16.95 3.81
N GLN A 103 3.62 18.00 4.35
CA GLN A 103 4.57 17.87 5.47
C GLN A 103 3.92 17.26 6.72
N LEU A 104 2.70 17.67 7.03
CA LEU A 104 1.95 17.11 8.16
C LEU A 104 1.57 15.65 7.93
N ARG A 105 1.26 15.24 6.69
CA ARG A 105 1.05 13.82 6.35
C ARG A 105 2.29 12.98 6.55
N LYS A 106 3.46 13.45 6.09
CA LYS A 106 4.73 12.75 6.30
C LYS A 106 5.03 12.57 7.78
N ILE A 107 4.82 13.62 8.59
CA ILE A 107 4.96 13.55 10.05
C ILE A 107 3.97 12.53 10.65
N LYS A 108 2.70 12.57 10.24
CA LYS A 108 1.68 11.64 10.73
C LYS A 108 2.00 10.19 10.35
N GLU A 109 2.35 9.94 9.09
CA GLU A 109 2.81 8.64 8.60
C GLU A 109 3.97 8.11 9.45
N ALA A 110 5.00 8.93 9.68
CA ALA A 110 6.15 8.55 10.50
C ALA A 110 5.74 8.24 11.94
N LEU A 111 4.87 9.04 12.56
CA LEU A 111 4.35 8.80 13.91
C LEU A 111 3.56 7.49 14.00
N PHE A 112 2.65 7.25 13.06
CA PHE A 112 1.89 6.00 12.99
C PHE A 112 2.83 4.80 12.78
N THR A 113 3.83 4.93 11.92
CA THR A 113 4.79 3.87 11.63
C THR A 113 5.69 3.55 12.83
N ARG A 114 6.07 4.55 13.63
CA ARG A 114 6.89 4.37 14.83
C ARG A 114 6.14 3.74 16.00
N HIS A 115 4.84 4.03 16.13
CA HIS A 115 4.03 3.62 17.27
C HIS A 115 3.29 2.29 17.05
N ASN A 116 3.37 1.70 15.86
CA ASN A 116 2.73 0.44 15.53
C ASN A 116 3.77 -0.60 15.07
N GLU A 117 3.48 -1.89 15.30
CA GLU A 117 4.26 -2.98 14.73
C GLU A 117 3.91 -3.17 13.25
N VAL A 118 4.69 -2.53 12.38
CA VAL A 118 4.40 -2.45 10.94
C VAL A 118 5.45 -3.13 10.06
N ILE A 119 5.07 -3.52 8.84
CA ILE A 119 5.97 -4.08 7.81
C ILE A 119 6.71 -3.02 6.99
N ASN A 120 6.54 -1.73 7.29
CA ASN A 120 7.29 -0.65 6.67
C ASN A 120 8.81 -0.89 6.81
N ARG A 121 9.55 -0.68 5.71
CA ARG A 121 11.01 -0.85 5.67
C ARG A 121 11.75 0.19 6.49
N ASP A 122 11.31 1.44 6.41
CA ASP A 122 11.94 2.59 7.06
C ASP A 122 11.61 2.70 8.56
N LYS A 123 10.59 1.97 9.05
CA LYS A 123 10.11 2.02 10.45
C LYS A 123 9.85 3.46 10.95
N GLY A 124 9.46 4.36 10.06
CA GLY A 124 9.16 5.75 10.33
C GLY A 124 10.39 6.63 10.46
N LYS A 125 11.56 6.21 9.94
CA LYS A 125 12.76 7.05 9.85
C LYS A 125 12.67 7.90 8.59
N GLU A 126 12.61 9.22 8.78
CA GLU A 126 12.71 10.23 7.70
C GLU A 126 14.18 10.49 7.36
#